data_AF-A0A256GYP7-F1
#
_entry.id   AF-A0A256GYP7-F1
#
_cell.length_a   1.000
_cell.length_b   1.000
_cell.length_c   1.000
_cell.angle_alpha   90.00
_cell.angle_beta   90.00
_cell.angle_gamma   90.00
#
_symmetry.space_group_name_H-M   'P 1'
#
loop_
_entity.id
_entity.type
_entity.pdbx_description
1 polymer ?
#
loop_
_entity_poly.entity_id
_entity_poly.type
_entity_poly.pdbx_seq_one_letter_code
_entity_poly.pdbx_strand_id
1 'polypeptide(L)' 'MKFSIPKMKCGGCADSVTVALRKLDATAPIEIDLDKKEVEFGGKVSQDAVLSALAEAGYPASNAQ' A
#
# COMPACT_ATOMS: atom_id res chain seq x y z
N MET A 1 4.79 8.11 3.34
CA MET A 1 3.42 8.11 3.89
C MET A 1 3.03 6.68 4.21
N LYS A 2 2.33 6.44 5.33
CA LYS A 2 2.04 5.09 5.82
C LYS A 2 0.56 4.74 5.74
N PHE A 3 0.28 3.50 5.40
CA PHE A 3 -1.07 2.96 5.29
C PHE A 3 -1.19 1.62 6.00
N SER A 4 -2.23 1.46 6.81
CA SER A 4 -2.58 0.18 7.43
C SER A 4 -3.51 -0.60 6.51
N ILE A 5 -3.18 -1.86 6.26
CA ILE A 5 -3.88 -2.78 5.37
C ILE A 5 -4.19 -4.07 6.15
N PRO A 6 -5.25 -4.09 6.98
CA PRO A 6 -5.57 -5.23 7.85
C PRO A 6 -5.87 -6.53 7.08
N LYS A 7 -6.18 -6.41 5.78
CA LYS A 7 -6.43 -7.52 4.85
C LYS A 7 -5.14 -8.20 4.37
N MET A 8 -3.98 -7.60 4.61
CA MET A 8 -2.68 -8.17 4.27
C MET A 8 -2.30 -9.23 5.31
N LYS A 9 -2.42 -10.52 4.93
CA LYS A 9 -2.21 -11.66 5.84
C LYS A 9 -1.05 -12.58 5.47
N CYS A 10 -0.54 -12.49 4.24
CA CYS A 10 0.53 -13.33 3.73
C CYS A 10 1.42 -12.55 2.76
N GLY A 11 2.62 -13.06 2.47
CA GLY A 11 3.55 -12.44 1.52
C GLY A 11 2.95 -12.22 0.12
N GLY A 12 2.02 -13.08 -0.32
CA GLY A 12 1.30 -12.86 -1.57
C GLY A 12 0.38 -11.63 -1.56
N CYS A 13 -0.19 -11.27 -0.41
CA CYS A 13 -0.96 -10.02 -0.29
C CYS A 13 -0.04 -8.79 -0.33
N ALA A 14 1.16 -8.89 0.25
CA ALA A 14 2.15 -7.82 0.16
C ALA A 14 2.60 -7.57 -1.28
N ASP A 15 2.80 -8.63 -2.06
CA ASP A 15 3.14 -8.51 -3.48
C ASP A 15 2.05 -7.77 -4.27
N SER A 16 0.78 -8.18 -4.12
CA SER A 16 -0.35 -7.51 -4.78
C SER A 16 -0.45 -6.02 -4.44
N VAL A 17 -0.23 -5.66 -3.18
CA VAL A 17 -0.21 -4.26 -2.73
C VAL A 17 0.97 -3.51 -3.35
N THR A 18 2.15 -4.12 -3.39
CA THR A 18 3.33 -3.54 -4.05
C THR A 18 3.05 -3.28 -5.53
N VAL A 19 2.43 -4.23 -6.23
CA VAL A 19 2.07 -4.09 -7.65
C VAL A 19 1.07 -2.94 -7.84
N ALA A 20 0.06 -2.81 -6.98
CA ALA A 20 -0.90 -1.69 -7.04
C ALA A 20 -0.20 -0.33 -6.85
N LEU A 21 0.72 -0.25 -5.88
CA LEU A 21 1.50 0.96 -5.61
C LEU A 21 2.48 1.29 -6.75
N ARG A 22 3.13 0.29 -7.35
CA ARG A 22 4.02 0.47 -8.52
C ARG A 22 3.27 0.95 -9.77
N LYS A 23 1.98 0.64 -9.90
CA LYS A 23 1.15 1.19 -10.99
C LYS A 23 0.93 2.70 -10.85
N LEU A 24 0.89 3.21 -9.62
CA LEU A 24 0.80 4.65 -9.37
C LEU A 24 2.14 5.33 -9.58
N ASP A 25 3.20 4.76 -9.01
CA ASP A 25 4.56 5.28 -9.17
C ASP A 25 5.55 4.10 -9.22
N ALA A 26 6.04 3.82 -10.42
CA ALA A 26 6.97 2.72 -10.65
C ALA A 26 8.35 2.98 -10.04
N THR A 27 8.67 4.20 -9.59
CA THR A 27 9.98 4.58 -9.04
C THR A 27 9.95 4.85 -7.53
N ALA A 28 8.76 4.94 -6.94
CA ALA A 28 8.60 5.19 -5.52
C ALA A 28 9.23 4.09 -4.64
N PRO A 29 9.83 4.46 -3.50
CA PRO A 29 10.20 3.49 -2.47
C PRO A 29 8.94 2.95 -1.80
N ILE A 30 8.93 1.64 -1.58
CA ILE A 30 7.82 0.88 -0.99
C ILE A 30 8.42 -0.04 0.06
N GLU A 31 7.99 0.10 1.31
CA GLU A 31 8.36 -0.78 2.41
C GLU A 31 7.11 -1.39 3.00
N ILE A 32 7.06 -2.72 3.10
CA ILE A 32 5.91 -3.44 3.64
C ILE A 32 6.32 -4.09 4.95
N ASP A 33 5.55 -3.80 5.99
CA ASP A 33 5.64 -4.43 7.29
C ASP A 33 4.43 -5.36 7.47
N LEU A 34 4.65 -6.67 7.30
CA LEU A 34 3.61 -7.68 7.46
C LEU A 34 3.22 -7.91 8.91
N ASP A 35 4.10 -7.62 9.86
CA ASP A 35 3.86 -7.83 11.29
C ASP A 35 2.82 -6.81 11.78
N LYS A 36 3.02 -5.55 11.39
CA LYS A 36 2.10 -4.45 11.66
C LYS A 36 0.97 -4.32 10.64
N LYS A 37 1.09 -5.00 9.50
CA LYS A 37 0.19 -4.90 8.34
C LYS A 37 0.12 -3.48 7.81
N GLU A 38 1.29 -2.88 7.67
CA GLU A 38 1.47 -1.51 7.22
C GLU A 38 2.32 -1.48 5.95
N VAL A 39 2.09 -0.46 5.13
CA VAL A 39 2.95 -0.13 4.00
C VAL A 39 3.37 1.32 4.09
N GLU A 40 4.67 1.55 3.99
CA GLU A 40 5.23 2.87 3.77
C GLU A 40 5.48 3.06 2.28
N PHE A 41 4.92 4.12 1.74
CA PHE A 41 5.04 4.51 0.34
C PHE A 41 5.62 5.91 0.25
N GLY A 42 6.71 6.10 -0.50
CA GLY A 42 7.39 7.39 -0.67
C GLY A 42 7.19 8.03 -2.03
N GLY A 43 6.14 7.68 -2.76
CA GLY A 43 5.82 8.31 -4.05
C GLY A 43 5.28 9.72 -3.92
N LYS A 44 5.28 10.46 -5.04
CA LYS A 44 4.79 11.85 -5.12
C LYS A 44 3.30 11.96 -5.45
N VAL A 45 2.48 11.02 -4.97
CA VAL A 45 1.02 11.02 -5.16
C VAL A 45 0.30 11.29 -3.84
N SER A 46 -0.90 11.82 -3.93
CA SER A 46 -1.74 12.10 -2.76
C SER A 46 -2.13 10.82 -2.02
N GLN A 47 -2.32 10.92 -0.70
CA GLN A 47 -2.74 9.79 0.13
C GLN A 47 -4.07 9.19 -0.35
N ASP A 48 -5.06 10.03 -0.71
CA ASP A 48 -6.34 9.60 -1.28
C ASP A 48 -6.19 8.78 -2.58
N ALA A 49 -5.26 9.15 -3.45
CA ALA A 49 -5.01 8.42 -4.69
C ALA A 49 -4.47 7.02 -4.40
N VAL A 50 -3.60 6.90 -3.40
CA VAL A 50 -3.08 5.61 -2.95
C VAL A 50 -4.17 4.77 -2.29
N LEU A 51 -4.96 5.36 -1.38
CA LEU A 51 -6.08 4.66 -0.75
C LEU A 51 -7.07 4.12 -1.77
N SER A 52 -7.42 4.93 -2.79
CA SER A 52 -8.31 4.53 -3.88
C SER A 52 -7.72 3.38 -4.69
N ALA A 53 -6.47 3.49 -5.14
CA ALA A 53 -5.85 2.43 -5.94
C ALA A 53 -5.71 1.10 -5.18
N LEU A 54 -5.40 1.17 -3.88
CA LEU A 54 -5.35 0.01 -3.00
C LEU A 54 -6.74 -0.63 -2.83
N ALA A 55 -7.78 0.19 -2.64
CA ALA A 55 -9.16 -0.29 -2.56
C ALA A 55 -9.64 -0.92 -3.88
N GLU A 56 -9.32 -0.32 -5.02
CA GLU A 56 -9.60 -0.86 -6.36
C GLU A 56 -8.88 -2.19 -6.61
N ALA A 57 -7.68 -2.35 -6.06
CA ALA A 57 -6.95 -3.62 -6.06
C ALA A 57 -7.51 -4.66 -5.07
N GLY A 58 -8.56 -4.33 -4.31
CA GLY A 58 -9.19 -5.21 -3.33
C GLY A 58 -8.55 -5.21 -1.93
N TYR A 59 -7.62 -4.28 -1.68
CA TYR A 59 -6.89 -4.08 -0.44
C TYR A 59 -7.22 -2.71 0.17
N PRO A 60 -8.46 -2.51 0.69
CA PRO A 60 -8.81 -1.26 1.33
C PRO A 60 -7.84 -0.96 2.48
N ALA A 61 -7.29 0.25 2.45
CA ALA A 61 -6.29 0.73 3.37
C ALA A 61 -6.81 1.93 4.16
N SER A 62 -6.11 2.30 5.22
CA SER A 62 -6.39 3.53 5.98
C SER A 62 -5.07 4.18 6.37
N ASN A 63 -5.08 5.49 6.62
CA ASN A 63 -3.89 6.19 7.08
C ASN A 63 -3.41 5.59 8.41
N ALA A 64 -2.15 5.17 8.45
CA ALA A 64 -1.48 4.81 9.68
C ALA A 64 -0.71 6.05 10.17
N GLN A 65 -1.12 6.59 11.31
CA GLN A 65 -0.54 7.79 11.92
C GLN A 65 0.53 7.41 12.94
#